data_AF-A0A0F9QG14-F1
#
_entry.id   AF-A0A0F9QG14-F1
#
_cell.length_a   1.000
_cell.length_b   1.000
_cell.length_c   1.000
_cell.angle_alpha   90.00
_cell.angle_beta   90.00
_cell.angle_gamma   90.00
#
_symmetry.space_group_name_H-M   'P 1'
#
loop_
_entity.id
_entity.type
_entity.pdbx_description
1 polymer ?
#
loop_
_entity_poly.entity_id
_entity_poly.type
_entity_poly.pdbx_seq_one_letter_code
_entity_poly.pdbx_strand_id
1 'polypeptide(L)'
;MKIIEIEGIGEKYAKTLEDAGYANVEDLIPLKWREVKDLAEKTAISLKLLEKWQDQAELMIIKGVGPEYSEVLNKVGIDSTRELAYRNPQNTLDKIVAFDKEQPDVIRKIPRVEDIEGWINQAKNLYDDRKVKTKPKQTPIIEIEGIGTKYSKIMEKAGFVDVEALIGLDRSGVKSLAEKTKISEKLIDKWAEHADLMRIGGVGPEYSEVLNEIGIDSVKEFAQRNPSNTLERIMKLDKKKPDVFRRPPTLGMIEKWIDEAKKIK
;
A
#
# COMPACT_ATOMS: atom_id res chain seq x y z
N MET A 1 9.47 9.89 19.70
CA MET A 1 9.74 8.77 20.63
C MET A 1 11.11 8.18 20.28
N LYS A 2 11.91 7.65 21.21
CA LYS A 2 13.24 7.13 20.82
C LYS A 2 13.09 5.86 19.99
N ILE A 3 13.96 5.65 18.99
CA ILE A 3 13.87 4.48 18.09
C ILE A 3 13.96 3.14 18.84
N ILE A 4 14.70 3.09 19.95
CA ILE A 4 14.83 1.91 20.83
C ILE A 4 13.50 1.51 21.49
N GLU A 5 12.49 2.38 21.50
CA GLU A 5 11.18 2.04 22.06
C GLU A 5 10.36 1.12 21.16
N ILE A 6 10.71 0.94 19.87
CA ILE A 6 10.00 -0.01 18.99
C ILE A 6 10.33 -1.45 19.43
N GLU A 7 9.30 -2.28 19.56
CA GLU A 7 9.47 -3.67 19.99
C GLU A 7 10.39 -4.46 19.03
N GLY A 8 11.44 -5.05 19.59
CA GLY A 8 12.47 -5.76 18.85
C GLY A 8 13.66 -4.90 18.39
N ILE A 9 13.66 -3.58 18.59
CA ILE A 9 14.86 -2.73 18.45
C ILE A 9 15.65 -2.75 19.76
N GLY A 10 16.61 -3.68 19.86
CA GLY A 10 17.60 -3.65 20.96
C GLY A 10 18.67 -2.57 20.77
N GLU A 11 19.50 -2.34 21.80
CA GLU A 11 20.56 -1.29 21.82
C GLU A 11 21.45 -1.30 20.58
N LYS A 12 21.80 -2.50 20.08
CA LYS A 12 22.62 -2.66 18.88
C LYS A 12 21.93 -2.06 17.64
N TYR A 13 20.66 -2.41 17.42
CA TYR A 13 19.91 -1.92 16.27
C TYR A 13 19.57 -0.44 16.40
N ALA A 14 19.23 0.02 17.61
CA ALA A 14 19.01 1.43 17.89
C ALA A 14 20.25 2.26 17.52
N LYS A 15 21.42 1.86 18.00
CA LYS A 15 22.68 2.54 17.67
C LYS A 15 22.97 2.52 16.16
N THR A 16 22.78 1.39 15.48
CA THR A 16 22.97 1.31 14.03
C THR A 16 22.04 2.25 13.26
N LEU A 17 20.79 2.39 13.69
CA LEU A 17 19.81 3.30 13.09
C LEU A 17 20.12 4.77 13.40
N GLU A 18 20.52 5.07 14.63
CA GLU A 18 21.00 6.40 15.06
C GLU A 18 22.21 6.85 14.23
N ASP A 19 23.22 5.99 14.06
CA ASP A 19 24.40 6.25 13.22
C ASP A 19 24.01 6.45 11.74
N ALA A 20 22.89 5.86 11.30
CA ALA A 20 22.36 6.03 9.96
C ALA A 20 21.48 7.28 9.78
N GLY A 21 21.17 8.01 10.86
CA GLY A 21 20.37 9.24 10.87
C GLY A 21 18.92 9.08 11.35
N TYR A 22 18.57 7.93 11.95
CA TYR A 22 17.21 7.57 12.37
C TYR A 22 17.18 7.32 13.88
N ALA A 23 17.08 8.38 14.67
CA ALA A 23 17.15 8.32 16.13
C ALA A 23 15.79 8.18 16.81
N ASN A 24 14.71 8.49 16.08
CA ASN A 24 13.36 8.55 16.59
C ASN A 24 12.44 7.62 15.80
N VAL A 25 11.39 7.12 16.46
CA VAL A 25 10.33 6.31 15.84
C VAL A 25 9.76 7.01 14.60
N GLU A 26 9.52 8.31 14.70
CA GLU A 26 8.93 9.12 13.65
C GLU A 26 9.82 9.22 12.39
N ASP A 27 11.13 8.99 12.52
CA ASP A 27 12.08 9.07 11.40
C ASP A 27 11.88 7.93 10.39
N LEU A 28 11.32 6.78 10.80
CA LEU A 28 11.05 5.65 9.91
C LEU A 28 9.77 5.82 9.07
N ILE A 29 8.78 6.54 9.58
CA ILE A 29 7.45 6.68 8.98
C ILE A 29 7.46 7.26 7.55
N PRO A 30 8.22 8.32 7.23
CA PRO A 30 8.16 8.93 5.89
C PRO A 30 8.93 8.14 4.81
N LEU A 31 9.72 7.13 5.18
CA LEU A 31 10.55 6.39 4.23
C LEU A 31 9.71 5.65 3.20
N LYS A 32 10.04 5.83 1.93
CA LYS A 32 9.51 5.02 0.83
C LYS A 32 10.23 3.68 0.80
N TRP A 33 9.60 2.67 0.18
CA TRP A 33 10.18 1.33 0.04
C TRP A 33 11.65 1.31 -0.46
N ARG A 34 12.00 2.17 -1.44
CA ARG A 34 13.39 2.30 -1.92
C ARG A 34 14.33 2.79 -0.82
N GLU A 35 13.91 3.77 -0.03
CA GLU A 35 14.71 4.33 1.06
C GLU A 35 14.88 3.32 2.20
N VAL A 36 13.84 2.52 2.49
CA VAL A 36 13.93 1.40 3.44
C VAL A 36 14.90 0.32 2.92
N LYS A 37 14.87 0.02 1.62
CA LYS A 37 15.80 -0.92 0.98
C LYS A 37 17.24 -0.42 1.03
N ASP A 38 17.48 0.85 0.70
CA ASP A 38 18.81 1.47 0.77
C ASP A 38 19.31 1.48 2.23
N LEU A 39 18.42 1.73 3.19
CA LEU A 39 18.72 1.66 4.62
C LEU A 39 19.10 0.23 5.04
N ALA A 40 18.39 -0.79 4.54
CA ALA A 40 18.69 -2.20 4.79
C ALA A 40 20.12 -2.55 4.34
N GLU A 41 20.48 -2.15 3.12
CA GLU A 41 21.81 -2.36 2.55
C GLU A 41 22.89 -1.62 3.34
N LYS A 42 22.65 -0.35 3.71
CA LYS A 42 23.59 0.49 4.48
C LYS A 42 23.85 -0.04 5.89
N THR A 43 22.82 -0.55 6.55
CA THR A 43 22.88 -0.96 7.97
C THR A 43 23.13 -2.44 8.16
N ALA A 44 23.08 -3.23 7.09
CA ALA A 44 23.05 -4.70 7.13
C ALA A 44 21.91 -5.27 8.00
N ILE A 45 20.84 -4.48 8.21
CA ILE A 45 19.60 -4.93 8.84
C ILE A 45 18.73 -5.51 7.73
N SER A 46 18.00 -6.60 8.00
CA SER A 46 17.14 -7.18 6.97
C SER A 46 16.00 -6.23 6.60
N LEU A 47 15.68 -6.15 5.30
CA LEU A 47 14.58 -5.33 4.79
C LEU A 47 13.27 -5.62 5.52
N LYS A 48 12.95 -6.91 5.72
CA LYS A 48 11.75 -7.35 6.45
C LYS A 48 11.67 -6.80 7.87
N LEU A 49 12.81 -6.68 8.56
CA LEU A 49 12.83 -6.17 9.94
C LEU A 49 12.64 -4.65 9.97
N LEU A 50 13.21 -3.93 9.01
CA LEU A 50 12.98 -2.49 8.85
C LEU A 50 11.53 -2.18 8.44
N GLU A 51 10.93 -2.97 7.54
CA GLU A 51 9.51 -2.86 7.18
C GLU A 51 8.63 -3.08 8.41
N LYS A 52 8.90 -4.13 9.21
CA LYS A 52 8.19 -4.36 10.48
C LYS A 52 8.30 -3.17 11.43
N TRP A 53 9.49 -2.62 11.63
CA TRP A 53 9.65 -1.47 12.53
C TRP A 53 9.02 -0.20 11.97
N GLN A 54 8.97 -0.04 10.65
CA GLN A 54 8.24 1.05 10.01
C GLN A 54 6.73 0.91 10.25
N ASP A 55 6.17 -0.29 10.13
CA ASP A 55 4.76 -0.58 10.43
C ASP A 55 4.42 -0.23 11.89
N GLN A 56 5.26 -0.68 12.82
CA GLN A 56 5.10 -0.38 14.25
C GLN A 56 5.22 1.12 14.53
N ALA A 57 6.20 1.79 13.93
CA ALA A 57 6.36 3.24 14.04
C ALA A 57 5.12 3.98 13.54
N GLU A 58 4.51 3.53 12.44
CA GLU A 58 3.27 4.12 11.93
C GLU A 58 2.11 3.96 12.92
N LEU A 59 1.98 2.79 13.57
CA LEU A 59 0.90 2.56 14.55
C LEU A 59 1.11 3.36 15.85
N MET A 60 2.36 3.55 16.27
CA MET A 60 2.73 4.23 17.52
C MET A 60 2.42 5.74 17.54
N ILE A 61 2.02 6.32 16.40
CA ILE A 61 1.51 7.70 16.35
C ILE A 61 0.11 7.82 16.97
N ILE A 62 -0.62 6.72 17.10
CA ILE A 62 -1.97 6.70 17.65
C ILE A 62 -1.87 6.79 19.17
N LYS A 63 -2.52 7.79 19.77
CA LYS A 63 -2.49 7.98 21.22
C LYS A 63 -3.09 6.75 21.92
N GLY A 64 -2.29 6.13 22.78
CA GLY A 64 -2.64 4.91 23.51
C GLY A 64 -2.14 3.62 22.87
N VAL A 65 -1.59 3.67 21.64
CA VAL A 65 -0.88 2.56 21.02
C VAL A 65 0.61 2.71 21.30
N GLY A 66 1.07 2.09 22.38
CA GLY A 66 2.51 2.01 22.71
C GLY A 66 3.22 0.86 21.98
N PRO A 67 4.50 0.63 22.31
CA PRO A 67 5.32 -0.43 21.70
C PRO A 67 4.65 -1.81 21.69
N GLU A 68 4.17 -2.26 22.85
CA GLU A 68 3.53 -3.57 23.02
C GLU A 68 2.28 -3.72 22.14
N TYR A 69 1.42 -2.70 22.10
CA TYR A 69 0.23 -2.73 21.25
C TYR A 69 0.55 -2.62 19.77
N SER A 70 1.58 -1.87 19.38
CA SER A 70 2.03 -1.83 17.99
C SER A 70 2.54 -3.19 17.50
N GLU A 71 3.26 -3.93 18.36
CA GLU A 71 3.72 -5.31 18.08
C GLU A 71 2.53 -6.23 17.89
N VAL A 72 1.59 -6.25 18.85
CA VAL A 72 0.43 -7.14 18.77
C VAL A 72 -0.43 -6.83 17.56
N LEU A 73 -0.71 -5.55 17.28
CA LEU A 73 -1.47 -5.13 16.11
C LEU A 73 -0.80 -5.64 14.82
N ASN A 74 0.52 -5.45 14.68
CA ASN A 74 1.29 -5.97 13.55
C ASN A 74 1.15 -7.51 13.45
N LYS A 75 1.30 -8.23 14.56
CA LYS A 75 1.19 -9.70 14.62
C LYS A 75 -0.20 -10.24 14.26
N VAL A 76 -1.27 -9.49 14.55
CA VAL A 76 -2.64 -9.86 14.15
C VAL A 76 -3.04 -9.34 12.76
N GLY A 77 -2.05 -8.88 11.99
CA GLY A 77 -2.20 -8.44 10.60
C GLY A 77 -2.83 -7.05 10.48
N ILE A 78 -2.51 -6.14 11.38
CA ILE A 78 -2.83 -4.72 11.34
C ILE A 78 -1.49 -3.98 11.38
N ASP A 79 -0.94 -3.69 10.22
CA ASP A 79 0.41 -3.13 10.04
C ASP A 79 0.43 -1.62 9.79
N SER A 80 -0.74 -0.99 9.60
CA SER A 80 -0.80 0.43 9.26
C SER A 80 -2.01 1.12 9.87
N THR A 81 -1.91 2.45 9.98
CA THR A 81 -3.05 3.30 10.38
C THR A 81 -4.23 3.13 9.42
N ARG A 82 -3.95 2.96 8.12
CA ARG A 82 -4.96 2.68 7.10
C ARG A 82 -5.70 1.37 7.36
N GLU A 83 -4.99 0.28 7.62
CA GLU A 83 -5.62 -1.01 7.92
C GLU A 83 -6.49 -0.92 9.17
N LEU A 84 -5.99 -0.28 10.24
CA LEU A 84 -6.71 -0.13 11.49
C LEU A 84 -7.99 0.71 11.33
N ALA A 85 -7.95 1.79 10.54
CA ALA A 85 -9.07 2.71 10.33
C ALA A 85 -10.37 2.04 9.86
N TYR A 86 -10.30 0.86 9.24
CA TYR A 86 -11.45 0.14 8.71
C TYR A 86 -11.76 -1.17 9.43
N ARG A 87 -11.11 -1.45 10.58
CA ARG A 87 -11.39 -2.64 11.37
C ARG A 87 -12.68 -2.49 12.19
N ASN A 88 -13.24 -3.64 12.55
CA ASN A 88 -14.28 -3.74 13.57
C ASN A 88 -13.62 -3.84 14.95
N PRO A 89 -14.04 -3.05 15.96
CA PRO A 89 -13.41 -3.05 17.27
C PRO A 89 -13.46 -4.40 17.99
N GLN A 90 -14.64 -5.03 18.05
CA GLN A 90 -14.83 -6.31 18.73
C GLN A 90 -14.01 -7.42 18.07
N ASN A 91 -14.07 -7.54 16.74
CA ASN A 91 -13.28 -8.55 16.03
C ASN A 91 -11.77 -8.34 16.20
N THR A 92 -11.33 -7.08 16.37
CA THR A 92 -9.92 -6.77 16.64
C THR A 92 -9.52 -7.18 18.05
N LEU A 93 -10.38 -6.92 19.04
CA LEU A 93 -10.19 -7.40 20.41
C LEU A 93 -10.10 -8.92 20.46
N ASP A 94 -11.01 -9.62 19.78
CA ASP A 94 -11.05 -11.08 19.76
C ASP A 94 -9.75 -11.67 19.18
N LYS A 95 -9.17 -11.03 18.16
CA LYS A 95 -7.86 -11.39 17.60
C LYS A 95 -6.71 -11.15 18.58
N ILE A 96 -6.72 -10.02 19.29
CA ILE A 96 -5.72 -9.72 20.33
C ILE A 96 -5.79 -10.74 21.46
N VAL A 97 -6.99 -11.09 21.92
CA VAL A 97 -7.22 -12.11 22.96
C VAL A 97 -6.77 -13.50 22.49
N ALA A 98 -7.04 -13.85 21.23
CA ALA A 98 -6.56 -15.11 20.67
C ALA A 98 -5.02 -15.15 20.60
N PHE A 99 -4.41 -14.06 20.15
CA PHE A 99 -2.95 -13.93 20.13
C PHE A 99 -2.33 -13.99 21.53
N ASP A 100 -2.90 -13.30 22.51
CA ASP A 100 -2.42 -13.29 23.90
C ASP A 100 -2.47 -14.68 24.54
N LYS A 101 -3.48 -15.49 24.23
CA LYS A 101 -3.53 -16.91 24.66
C LYS A 101 -2.38 -17.73 24.08
N GLU A 102 -1.92 -17.42 22.87
CA GLU A 102 -0.80 -18.10 22.22
C GLU A 102 0.56 -17.52 22.66
N GLN A 103 0.62 -16.22 22.97
CA GLN A 103 1.83 -15.45 23.31
C GLN A 103 1.55 -14.45 24.45
N PRO A 104 1.45 -14.91 25.71
CA PRO A 104 0.91 -14.13 26.83
C PRO A 104 1.82 -13.01 27.35
N ASP A 105 3.09 -12.97 26.93
CA ASP A 105 4.08 -12.03 27.48
C ASP A 105 4.30 -10.78 26.61
N VAL A 106 3.57 -10.63 25.51
CA VAL A 106 3.77 -9.52 24.56
C VAL A 106 3.11 -8.23 25.04
N ILE A 107 1.97 -8.32 25.73
CA ILE A 107 1.26 -7.17 26.30
C ILE A 107 1.06 -7.35 27.80
N ARG A 108 1.26 -6.29 28.58
CA ARG A 108 1.00 -6.35 30.03
C ARG A 108 -0.48 -6.37 30.38
N LYS A 109 -1.33 -5.87 29.47
CA LYS A 109 -2.77 -5.71 29.69
C LYS A 109 -3.53 -5.80 28.38
N ILE A 110 -4.51 -6.69 28.32
CA ILE A 110 -5.47 -6.75 27.23
C ILE A 110 -6.25 -5.42 27.16
N PRO A 111 -6.29 -4.72 26.01
CA PRO A 111 -7.02 -3.48 25.86
C PRO A 111 -8.53 -3.74 25.95
N ARG A 112 -9.31 -2.71 26.29
CA ARG A 112 -10.77 -2.81 26.21
C ARG A 112 -11.24 -2.48 24.81
N VAL A 113 -12.48 -2.86 24.48
CA VAL A 113 -13.07 -2.55 23.17
C VAL A 113 -13.13 -1.04 22.93
N GLU A 114 -13.37 -0.23 23.97
CA GLU A 114 -13.39 1.24 23.87
C GLU A 114 -12.01 1.83 23.57
N ASP A 115 -10.94 1.19 24.06
CA ASP A 115 -9.57 1.61 23.76
C ASP A 115 -9.29 1.40 22.26
N ILE A 116 -9.71 0.24 21.72
CA ILE A 116 -9.60 -0.10 20.29
C ILE A 116 -10.48 0.82 19.42
N GLU A 117 -11.71 1.13 19.85
CA GLU A 117 -12.57 2.10 19.18
C GLU A 117 -11.89 3.47 19.09
N GLY A 118 -11.26 3.91 20.19
CA GLY A 118 -10.46 5.13 20.23
C GLY A 118 -9.30 5.10 19.24
N TRP A 119 -8.59 3.98 19.13
CA TRP A 119 -7.49 3.82 18.16
C TRP A 119 -7.99 3.86 16.72
N ILE A 120 -9.08 3.16 16.41
CA ILE A 120 -9.70 3.13 15.07
C ILE A 120 -10.14 4.54 14.67
N ASN A 121 -10.79 5.29 15.58
CA ASN A 121 -11.24 6.65 15.29
C ASN A 121 -10.06 7.62 15.06
N GLN A 122 -8.99 7.51 15.85
CA GLN A 122 -7.78 8.28 15.61
C GLN A 122 -7.12 7.90 14.28
N ALA A 123 -7.04 6.60 13.97
CA ALA A 123 -6.49 6.11 12.71
C ALA A 123 -7.30 6.62 11.49
N LYS A 124 -8.64 6.64 11.58
CA LYS A 124 -9.51 7.27 10.59
C LYS A 124 -9.19 8.75 10.43
N ASN A 125 -9.13 9.51 11.52
CA ASN A 125 -8.81 10.93 11.46
C ASN A 125 -7.42 11.19 10.86
N LEU A 126 -6.40 10.40 11.23
CA LEU A 126 -5.06 10.52 10.66
C LEU A 126 -5.04 10.19 9.17
N TYR A 127 -5.79 9.17 8.75
CA TYR A 127 -5.91 8.79 7.34
C TYR A 127 -6.70 9.84 6.53
N ASP A 128 -7.81 10.35 7.06
CA ASP A 128 -8.65 11.34 6.41
C ASP A 128 -7.97 12.74 6.41
N ASP A 129 -7.25 13.13 7.47
CA ASP A 129 -6.41 14.34 7.47
C ASP A 129 -5.27 14.23 6.46
N ARG A 130 -4.65 13.05 6.30
CA ARG A 130 -3.67 12.81 5.24
C ARG A 130 -4.31 12.97 3.86
N LYS A 131 -5.52 12.44 3.63
CA LYS A 131 -6.28 12.69 2.38
C LYS A 131 -6.57 14.17 2.12
N VAL A 132 -6.77 14.98 3.17
CA VAL A 132 -7.10 16.42 3.04
C VAL A 132 -5.85 17.31 2.94
N LYS A 133 -4.72 16.93 3.55
CA LYS A 133 -3.47 17.73 3.63
C LYS A 133 -2.40 17.35 2.61
N THR A 134 -2.47 16.18 1.97
CA THR A 134 -1.55 15.84 0.88
C THR A 134 -2.19 16.15 -0.46
N LYS A 135 -1.48 16.87 -1.36
CA LYS A 135 -1.68 16.62 -2.79
C LYS A 135 -1.58 15.09 -2.99
N PRO A 136 -2.44 14.47 -3.81
CA PRO A 136 -2.45 13.02 -3.97
C PRO A 136 -1.02 12.53 -4.15
N LYS A 137 -0.60 11.55 -3.34
CA LYS A 137 0.74 10.97 -3.40
C LYS A 137 0.92 10.45 -4.82
N GLN A 138 1.66 11.21 -5.63
CA GLN A 138 1.91 10.87 -7.02
C GLN A 138 2.69 9.56 -7.05
N THR A 139 2.10 8.54 -7.66
CA THR A 139 2.71 7.22 -7.74
C THR A 139 3.80 7.28 -8.79
N PRO A 140 5.08 6.96 -8.51
CA PRO A 140 6.13 7.03 -9.52
C PRO A 140 5.76 6.20 -10.75
N ILE A 141 6.03 6.70 -11.96
CA ILE A 141 5.58 6.04 -13.19
C ILE A 141 6.18 4.64 -13.38
N ILE A 142 7.36 4.40 -12.80
CA ILE A 142 8.03 3.09 -12.75
C ILE A 142 7.25 2.02 -11.97
N GLU A 143 6.27 2.41 -11.15
CA GLU A 143 5.43 1.44 -10.45
C GLU A 143 4.42 0.76 -11.38
N ILE A 144 4.10 1.33 -12.56
CA ILE A 144 3.18 0.68 -13.52
C ILE A 144 3.81 -0.61 -14.05
N GLU A 145 3.06 -1.71 -14.03
CA GLU A 145 3.50 -2.99 -14.57
C GLU A 145 3.94 -2.85 -16.04
N GLY A 146 5.14 -3.35 -16.34
CA GLY A 146 5.79 -3.19 -17.64
C GLY A 146 6.63 -1.91 -17.84
N ILE A 147 6.61 -0.94 -16.92
CA ILE A 147 7.52 0.22 -16.95
C ILE A 147 8.78 -0.07 -16.12
N GLY A 148 9.79 -0.66 -16.76
CA GLY A 148 11.12 -0.79 -16.17
C GLY A 148 11.91 0.52 -16.16
N THR A 149 13.10 0.49 -15.53
CA THR A 149 14.02 1.65 -15.41
C THR A 149 14.33 2.34 -16.74
N LYS A 150 14.39 1.59 -17.85
CA LYS A 150 14.58 2.14 -19.19
C LYS A 150 13.41 3.04 -19.61
N TYR A 151 12.18 2.56 -19.46
CA TYR A 151 11.00 3.30 -19.88
C TYR A 151 10.70 4.46 -18.92
N SER A 152 10.85 4.28 -17.60
CA SER A 152 10.61 5.40 -16.66
C SER A 152 11.54 6.58 -16.95
N LYS A 153 12.84 6.35 -17.19
CA LYS A 153 13.78 7.43 -17.55
C LYS A 153 13.42 8.16 -18.85
N ILE A 154 12.82 7.46 -19.82
CA ILE A 154 12.37 8.06 -21.08
C ILE A 154 11.11 8.91 -20.84
N MET A 155 10.15 8.38 -20.07
CA MET A 155 8.89 9.04 -19.74
C MET A 155 9.12 10.29 -18.86
N GLU A 156 10.01 10.20 -17.87
CA GLU A 156 10.41 11.32 -17.01
C GLU A 156 10.99 12.48 -17.84
N LYS A 157 11.89 12.18 -18.80
CA LYS A 157 12.40 13.18 -19.75
C LYS A 157 11.31 13.77 -20.64
N ALA A 158 10.24 13.01 -20.89
CA ALA A 158 9.08 13.48 -21.64
C ALA A 158 8.10 14.30 -20.79
N GLY A 159 8.32 14.40 -19.46
CA GLY A 159 7.46 15.14 -18.53
C GLY A 159 6.43 14.27 -17.80
N PHE A 160 6.49 12.94 -17.96
CA PHE A 160 5.60 11.98 -17.33
C PHE A 160 6.37 11.26 -16.22
N VAL A 161 6.34 11.83 -15.02
CA VAL A 161 7.12 11.36 -13.87
C VAL A 161 6.33 10.42 -12.94
N ASP A 162 5.01 10.48 -13.02
CA ASP A 162 4.08 9.76 -12.17
C ASP A 162 2.94 9.10 -12.98
N VAL A 163 2.23 8.19 -12.32
CA VAL A 163 1.07 7.46 -12.87
C VAL A 163 -0.02 8.44 -13.25
N GLU A 164 -0.26 9.44 -12.42
CA GLU A 164 -1.33 10.43 -12.60
C GLU A 164 -1.17 11.22 -13.90
N ALA A 165 0.06 11.45 -14.37
CA ALA A 165 0.35 12.09 -15.64
C ALA A 165 -0.21 11.33 -16.86
N LEU A 166 -0.47 10.02 -16.74
CA LEU A 166 -1.05 9.21 -17.82
C LEU A 166 -2.59 9.15 -17.80
N ILE A 167 -3.22 9.58 -16.71
CA ILE A 167 -4.68 9.51 -16.57
C ILE A 167 -5.34 10.46 -17.58
N GLY A 168 -6.28 9.93 -18.36
CA GLY A 168 -7.06 10.73 -19.31
C GLY A 168 -6.30 11.12 -20.58
N LEU A 169 -5.16 10.48 -20.87
CA LEU A 169 -4.54 10.58 -22.19
C LEU A 169 -5.53 10.15 -23.26
N ASP A 170 -5.89 11.07 -24.14
CA ASP A 170 -6.67 10.76 -25.33
C ASP A 170 -5.77 10.21 -26.45
N ARG A 171 -6.38 9.77 -27.55
CA ARG A 171 -5.65 9.22 -28.70
C ARG A 171 -4.59 10.19 -29.25
N SER A 172 -4.83 11.50 -29.16
CA SER A 172 -3.88 12.53 -29.60
C SER A 172 -2.69 12.61 -28.65
N GLY A 173 -2.95 12.60 -27.34
CA GLY A 173 -1.93 12.57 -26.29
C GLY A 173 -1.05 11.33 -26.37
N VAL A 174 -1.65 10.14 -26.55
CA VAL A 174 -0.92 8.88 -26.74
C VAL A 174 0.00 8.97 -27.96
N LYS A 175 -0.51 9.46 -29.10
CA LYS A 175 0.29 9.63 -30.32
C LYS A 175 1.43 10.62 -30.13
N SER A 176 1.17 11.78 -29.53
CA SER A 176 2.20 12.79 -29.27
C SER A 176 3.30 12.26 -28.34
N LEU A 177 2.90 11.51 -27.30
CA LEU A 177 3.84 10.90 -26.37
C LEU A 177 4.66 9.80 -27.05
N ALA A 178 4.05 8.98 -27.90
CA ALA A 178 4.73 7.96 -28.69
C ALA A 178 5.78 8.57 -29.63
N GLU A 179 5.44 9.65 -30.32
CA GLU A 179 6.35 10.37 -31.22
C GLU A 179 7.56 10.95 -30.46
N LYS A 180 7.33 11.49 -29.26
CA LYS A 180 8.34 12.10 -28.39
C LYS A 180 9.27 11.08 -27.75
N THR A 181 8.72 9.96 -27.27
CA THR A 181 9.46 8.94 -26.49
C THR A 181 10.00 7.80 -27.35
N LYS A 182 9.49 7.65 -28.59
CA LYS A 182 9.71 6.48 -29.46
C LYS A 182 9.24 5.16 -28.83
N ILE A 183 8.32 5.23 -27.87
CA ILE A 183 7.59 4.08 -27.32
C ILE A 183 6.34 3.86 -28.19
N SER A 184 5.92 2.61 -28.38
CA SER A 184 4.74 2.32 -29.20
C SER A 184 3.47 2.87 -28.55
N GLU A 185 2.55 3.38 -29.39
CA GLU A 185 1.23 3.85 -28.92
C GLU A 185 0.54 2.79 -28.06
N LYS A 186 0.59 1.51 -28.48
CA LYS A 186 0.01 0.37 -27.75
C LYS A 186 0.53 0.23 -26.31
N LEU A 187 1.82 0.46 -26.07
CA LEU A 187 2.38 0.37 -24.71
C LEU A 187 1.93 1.55 -23.85
N ILE A 188 1.93 2.76 -24.44
CA ILE A 188 1.47 3.96 -23.74
C ILE A 188 0.00 3.85 -23.39
N ASP A 189 -0.82 3.35 -24.31
CA ASP A 189 -2.25 3.11 -24.12
C ASP A 189 -2.48 2.14 -22.95
N LYS A 190 -1.78 1.00 -22.94
CA LYS A 190 -1.82 0.05 -21.82
C LYS A 190 -1.44 0.69 -20.48
N TRP A 191 -0.38 1.51 -20.46
CA TRP A 191 0.02 2.18 -19.22
C TRP A 191 -0.97 3.26 -18.77
N ALA A 192 -1.67 3.91 -19.70
CA ALA A 192 -2.76 4.83 -19.39
C ALA A 192 -3.99 4.10 -18.82
N GLU A 193 -4.32 2.92 -19.36
CA GLU A 193 -5.37 2.03 -18.83
C GLU A 193 -5.04 1.58 -17.39
N HIS A 194 -3.79 1.17 -17.14
CA HIS A 194 -3.33 0.86 -15.78
C HIS A 194 -3.43 2.07 -14.86
N ALA A 195 -2.98 3.23 -15.33
CA ALA A 195 -3.03 4.46 -14.56
C ALA A 195 -4.46 4.86 -14.17
N ASP A 196 -5.44 4.67 -15.07
CA ASP A 196 -6.84 4.89 -14.75
C ASP A 196 -7.30 3.89 -13.67
N LEU A 197 -7.08 2.59 -13.85
CA LEU A 197 -7.47 1.56 -12.87
C LEU A 197 -6.85 1.76 -11.48
N MET A 198 -5.60 2.23 -11.41
CA MET A 198 -4.88 2.50 -10.17
C MET A 198 -5.45 3.68 -9.36
N ARG A 199 -6.44 4.42 -9.90
CA ARG A 199 -7.22 5.40 -9.13
C ARG A 199 -8.08 4.75 -8.05
N ILE A 200 -8.39 3.46 -8.18
CA ILE A 200 -9.20 2.71 -7.22
C ILE A 200 -8.34 2.27 -6.04
N GLY A 201 -8.76 2.64 -4.83
CA GLY A 201 -8.11 2.25 -3.58
C GLY A 201 -7.88 0.74 -3.46
N GLY A 202 -6.59 0.35 -3.45
CA GLY A 202 -6.19 -1.05 -3.30
C GLY A 202 -6.01 -1.80 -4.63
N VAL A 203 -6.25 -1.15 -5.77
CA VAL A 203 -5.83 -1.64 -7.09
C VAL A 203 -4.43 -1.09 -7.36
N GLY A 204 -3.42 -1.90 -7.05
CA GLY A 204 -2.01 -1.60 -7.39
C GLY A 204 -1.62 -2.12 -8.77
N PRO A 205 -0.33 -2.02 -9.15
CA PRO A 205 0.19 -2.39 -10.47
C PRO A 205 -0.18 -3.81 -10.92
N GLU A 206 0.00 -4.80 -10.03
CA GLU A 206 -0.32 -6.20 -10.29
C GLU A 206 -1.82 -6.38 -10.61
N TYR A 207 -2.70 -5.74 -9.83
CA TYR A 207 -4.13 -5.84 -10.04
C TYR A 207 -4.61 -5.06 -11.26
N SER A 208 -4.01 -3.91 -11.58
CA SER A 208 -4.32 -3.18 -12.81
C SER A 208 -3.95 -3.96 -14.06
N GLU A 209 -2.78 -4.63 -14.08
CA GLU A 209 -2.39 -5.52 -15.17
C GLU A 209 -3.39 -6.68 -15.33
N VAL A 210 -3.76 -7.32 -14.22
CA VAL A 210 -4.69 -8.46 -14.24
C VAL A 210 -6.08 -8.06 -14.71
N LEU A 211 -6.59 -6.92 -14.25
CA LEU A 211 -7.87 -6.37 -14.72
C LEU A 211 -7.80 -6.07 -16.22
N ASN A 212 -6.72 -5.44 -16.69
CA ASN A 212 -6.49 -5.16 -18.09
C ASN A 212 -6.44 -6.45 -18.95
N GLU A 213 -5.71 -7.48 -18.50
CA GLU A 213 -5.62 -8.77 -19.20
C GLU A 213 -6.95 -9.51 -19.30
N ILE A 214 -7.87 -9.29 -18.34
CA ILE A 214 -9.25 -9.78 -18.44
C ILE A 214 -10.18 -8.79 -19.15
N GLY A 215 -9.66 -7.81 -19.88
CA GLY A 215 -10.43 -6.85 -20.66
C GLY A 215 -11.28 -5.94 -19.78
N ILE A 216 -10.71 -5.46 -18.68
CA ILE A 216 -11.23 -4.33 -17.90
C ILE A 216 -10.17 -3.25 -18.01
N ASP A 217 -10.37 -2.29 -18.90
CA ASP A 217 -9.34 -1.31 -19.30
C ASP A 217 -9.45 0.04 -18.60
N SER A 218 -10.56 0.29 -17.90
CA SER A 218 -10.86 1.59 -17.30
C SER A 218 -11.69 1.46 -16.04
N VAL A 219 -11.62 2.49 -15.19
CA VAL A 219 -12.46 2.62 -13.99
C VAL A 219 -13.93 2.63 -14.37
N LYS A 220 -14.27 3.32 -15.46
CA LYS A 220 -15.64 3.40 -15.98
C LYS A 220 -16.18 2.03 -16.37
N GLU A 221 -15.38 1.22 -17.07
CA GLU A 221 -15.77 -0.14 -17.41
C GLU A 221 -15.89 -1.00 -16.17
N PHE A 222 -14.93 -0.88 -15.24
CA PHE A 222 -14.92 -1.69 -14.02
C PHE A 222 -16.16 -1.45 -13.14
N ALA A 223 -16.60 -0.19 -13.03
CA ALA A 223 -17.79 0.22 -12.28
C ALA A 223 -19.09 -0.49 -12.70
N GLN A 224 -19.13 -1.05 -13.92
CA GLN A 224 -20.29 -1.74 -14.50
C GLN A 224 -20.19 -3.26 -14.41
N ARG A 225 -19.08 -3.81 -13.90
CA ARG A 225 -18.86 -5.26 -13.85
C ARG A 225 -19.63 -5.93 -12.70
N ASN A 226 -19.86 -7.23 -12.85
CA ASN A 226 -20.36 -8.07 -11.77
C ASN A 226 -19.19 -8.64 -10.94
N PRO A 227 -19.17 -8.46 -9.60
CA PRO A 227 -18.05 -8.89 -8.77
C PRO A 227 -17.69 -10.38 -8.88
N SER A 228 -18.69 -11.27 -8.83
CA SER A 228 -18.49 -12.71 -8.90
C SER A 228 -17.91 -13.15 -10.25
N ASN A 229 -18.45 -12.62 -11.35
CA ASN A 229 -17.95 -12.91 -12.69
C ASN A 229 -16.52 -12.36 -12.88
N THR A 230 -16.22 -11.18 -12.36
CA THR A 230 -14.87 -10.61 -12.40
C THR A 230 -13.88 -11.50 -11.65
N LEU A 231 -14.20 -11.91 -10.42
CA LEU A 231 -13.35 -12.81 -9.65
C LEU A 231 -13.11 -14.14 -10.39
N GLU A 232 -14.16 -14.73 -10.97
CA GLU A 232 -14.04 -15.96 -11.75
C GLU A 232 -13.07 -15.78 -12.94
N ARG A 233 -13.16 -14.65 -13.66
CA ARG A 233 -12.25 -14.35 -14.78
C ARG A 233 -10.81 -14.16 -14.31
N ILE A 234 -10.59 -13.46 -13.19
CA ILE A 234 -9.26 -13.32 -12.57
C ILE A 234 -8.68 -14.70 -12.23
N MET A 235 -9.44 -15.56 -11.55
CA MET A 235 -8.98 -16.91 -11.19
C MET A 235 -8.75 -17.81 -12.43
N LYS A 236 -9.52 -17.62 -13.51
CA LYS A 236 -9.27 -18.30 -14.78
C LYS A 236 -7.99 -17.83 -15.46
N LEU A 237 -7.66 -16.54 -15.35
CA LEU A 237 -6.40 -16.00 -15.86
C LEU A 237 -5.22 -16.60 -15.08
N ASP A 238 -5.27 -16.57 -13.76
CA ASP A 238 -4.21 -17.14 -12.89
C ASP A 238 -3.97 -18.63 -13.16
N LYS A 239 -5.03 -19.42 -13.41
CA LYS A 239 -4.88 -20.82 -13.84
C LYS A 239 -4.16 -20.99 -15.19
N LYS A 240 -4.28 -20.03 -16.11
CA LYS A 240 -3.66 -20.07 -17.44
C LYS A 240 -2.25 -19.48 -17.43
N LYS A 241 -2.03 -18.46 -16.62
CA LYS A 241 -0.78 -17.73 -16.43
C LYS A 241 -0.59 -17.62 -14.92
N PRO A 242 0.07 -18.61 -14.29
CA PRO A 242 0.33 -18.58 -12.86
C PRO A 242 1.13 -17.34 -12.46
N ASP A 243 0.99 -16.94 -11.20
CA ASP A 243 1.78 -15.88 -10.55
C ASP A 243 1.53 -14.46 -11.09
N VAL A 244 0.31 -14.16 -11.56
CA VAL A 244 -0.08 -12.81 -12.03
C VAL A 244 -0.34 -11.80 -10.90
N PHE A 245 -0.41 -12.25 -9.66
CA PHE A 245 -0.48 -11.40 -8.46
C PHE A 245 0.22 -12.10 -7.30
N ARG A 246 0.70 -11.34 -6.31
CA ARG A 246 1.25 -11.91 -5.07
C ARG A 246 0.20 -12.60 -4.20
N ARG A 247 -1.05 -12.10 -4.26
CA ARG A 247 -2.18 -12.64 -3.50
C ARG A 247 -3.47 -12.58 -4.33
N PRO A 248 -4.21 -13.70 -4.47
CA PRO A 248 -5.52 -13.68 -5.11
C PRO A 248 -6.47 -12.68 -4.42
N PRO A 249 -7.19 -11.84 -5.17
CA PRO A 249 -8.21 -10.99 -4.58
C PRO A 249 -9.36 -11.83 -4.05
N THR A 250 -10.05 -11.32 -3.03
CA THR A 250 -11.30 -11.92 -2.53
C THR A 250 -12.52 -11.26 -3.18
N LEU A 251 -13.68 -11.93 -3.13
CA LEU A 251 -14.92 -11.35 -3.65
C LEU A 251 -15.22 -9.97 -3.02
N GLY A 252 -15.07 -9.85 -1.70
CA GLY A 252 -15.28 -8.59 -0.99
C GLY A 252 -14.29 -7.49 -1.35
N MET A 253 -13.10 -7.82 -1.85
CA MET A 253 -12.18 -6.82 -2.43
C MET A 253 -12.72 -6.31 -3.75
N ILE A 254 -13.15 -7.21 -4.65
CA ILE A 254 -13.72 -6.83 -5.96
C ILE A 254 -14.99 -5.98 -5.79
N GLU A 255 -15.87 -6.34 -4.86
CA GLU A 255 -17.08 -5.56 -4.53
C GLU A 255 -16.72 -4.13 -4.12
N LYS A 256 -15.77 -3.97 -3.20
CA LYS A 256 -15.29 -2.66 -2.76
C LYS A 256 -14.69 -1.86 -3.91
N TRP A 257 -13.87 -2.49 -4.76
CA TRP A 257 -13.27 -1.82 -5.91
C TRP A 257 -14.31 -1.33 -6.91
N ILE A 258 -15.33 -2.15 -7.21
CA ILE A 258 -16.43 -1.77 -8.10
C ILE A 258 -17.25 -0.62 -7.51
N ASP A 259 -17.53 -0.66 -6.20
CA ASP A 259 -18.28 0.40 -5.53
C ASP A 259 -17.50 1.71 -5.42
N GLU A 260 -16.18 1.65 -5.33
CA GLU A 260 -15.31 2.81 -5.43
C GLU A 260 -15.23 3.34 -6.87
N ALA A 261 -15.09 2.44 -7.85
CA ALA A 261 -15.08 2.80 -9.27
C ALA A 261 -16.33 3.58 -9.69
N LYS A 262 -17.51 3.22 -9.16
CA LYS A 262 -18.77 3.98 -9.39
C LYS A 262 -18.75 5.42 -8.87
N LYS A 263 -17.88 5.73 -7.89
CA LYS A 263 -17.78 7.06 -7.26
C LYS A 263 -16.71 7.93 -7.91
N ILE A 264 -15.79 7.32 -8.65
CA ILE A 264 -14.74 8.01 -9.39
C ILE A 264 -15.36 8.55 -10.68
N LYS A 265 -15.23 9.87 -10.89
CA LYS A 265 -15.73 10.57 -12.09
C LYS A 265 -14.70 10.57 -13.21
#